data_AF-A0A7W1KVT9-F1
#
_entry.id   AF-A0A7W1KVT9-F1
#
_cell.length_a   1.000
_cell.length_b   1.000
_cell.length_c   1.000
_cell.angle_alpha   90.00
_cell.angle_beta   90.00
_cell.angle_gamma   90.00
#
_symmetry.space_group_name_H-M   'P 1'
#
loop_
_entity.id
_entity.type
_entity.pdbx_description
1 polymer ?
#
loop_
_entity_poly.entity_id
_entity_poly.type
_entity_poly.pdbx_seq_one_letter_code
_entity_poly.pdbx_strand_id
1 'polypeptide(L)' 'MLERITWFRQSALRWRDDQLTVYIDPWGTGDDALPGDLILITHAHEDHFQPDEIERLRHEGT' A
#
# COMPACT_ATOMS: atom_id res chain seq x y z
N MET A 1 19.14 7.47 3.58
CA MET A 1 18.00 7.35 2.65
C MET A 1 17.16 6.17 3.15
N LEU A 2 15.83 6.25 3.17
CA LEU A 2 15.00 5.12 3.62
C LEU A 2 14.85 4.13 2.45
N GLU A 3 15.87 3.30 2.23
CA GLU A 3 16.06 2.46 1.02
C GLU A 3 14.89 1.52 0.69
N ARG A 4 14.01 1.26 1.66
CA ARG A 4 12.88 0.32 1.54
C ARG A 4 11.52 0.99 1.45
N ILE A 5 11.48 2.32 1.50
CA ILE A 5 10.23 3.08 1.51
C ILE A 5 10.00 3.71 0.14
N THR A 6 8.84 3.42 -0.44
CA THR A 6 8.27 4.17 -1.56
C THR A 6 7.17 5.05 -1.00
N TRP A 7 7.26 6.35 -1.24
CA TRP A 7 6.17 7.29 -0.98
C TRP A 7 5.46 7.60 -2.28
N PHE A 8 4.14 7.44 -2.30
CA PHE A 8 3.32 7.71 -3.48
C PHE A 8 2.77 9.12 -3.43
N ARG A 9 2.00 9.41 -2.38
CA ARG A 9 1.38 10.72 -2.10
C ARG A 9 0.75 10.71 -0.71
N GLN A 10 0.46 11.88 -0.16
CA GLN A 10 -0.27 12.00 1.11
C GLN A 10 0.38 11.07 2.18
N SER A 11 -0.38 10.17 2.80
CA SER A 11 0.06 9.14 3.74
C SER A 11 0.30 7.77 3.10
N ALA A 12 0.07 7.66 1.78
CA ALA A 12 0.28 6.45 1.00
C ALA A 12 1.77 6.11 0.91
N LEU A 13 2.14 5.03 1.59
CA LEU A 13 3.50 4.53 1.70
C LEU A 13 3.51 3.03 1.40
N ARG A 14 4.60 2.57 0.79
CA ARG A 14 4.96 1.15 0.77
C ARG A 14 6.30 0.97 1.45
N TRP A 15 6.37 0.04 2.38
CA TRP A 15 7.63 -0.53 2.84
C TRP A 15 7.78 -1.93 2.25
N ARG A 16 8.98 -2.28 1.78
CA ARG A 16 9.23 -3.62 1.24
C ARG A 16 10.63 -4.12 1.49
N ASP A 17 10.74 -5.42 1.73
CA ASP A 17 11.97 -6.19 1.54
C ASP A 17 11.73 -7.49 0.77
N ASP A 18 12.68 -8.43 0.86
CA ASP A 18 12.63 -9.69 0.12
C ASP A 18 11.52 -10.63 0.60
N GLN A 19 10.92 -10.38 1.77
CA GLN A 19 9.93 -11.26 2.39
C GLN A 19 8.55 -10.63 2.53
N LEU A 20 8.48 -9.31 2.73
CA LEU A 20 7.24 -8.65 3.09
C LEU A 20 7.04 -7.34 2.33
N THR A 21 5.85 -7.16 1.77
CA THR A 21 5.37 -5.91 1.18
C THR A 21 4.22 -5.35 2.02
N VAL A 22 4.43 -4.20 2.65
CA VAL A 22 3.43 -3.52 3.47
C VAL A 22 3.00 -2.22 2.80
N TYR A 23 1.70 -2.05 2.61
CA TYR A 23 1.11 -0.78 2.22
C TYR A 23 0.44 -0.12 3.42
N ILE A 24 0.62 1.20 3.52
CA ILE A 24 -0.07 2.05 4.49
C ILE A 24 -0.88 3.05 3.67
N ASP A 25 -2.20 3.10 3.91
CA ASP A 25 -3.15 4.01 3.27
C ASP A 25 -2.95 4.10 1.74
N PRO A 26 -2.95 2.97 0.99
CA PRO A 26 -2.54 2.96 -0.41
C PRO A 26 -3.43 3.85 -1.27
N TRP A 27 -2.80 4.78 -2.00
CA TRP A 27 -3.47 5.67 -2.93
C TRP A 27 -2.55 6.07 -4.08
N GLY A 28 -2.98 5.80 -5.31
CA GLY A 28 -2.23 6.16 -6.52
C GLY A 28 -0.96 5.33 -6.71
N THR A 29 -1.00 4.05 -6.33
CA THR A 29 0.09 3.13 -6.68
C THR A 29 0.06 2.86 -8.19
N GLY A 30 1.21 2.59 -8.81
CA GLY A 30 1.29 2.32 -10.25
C GLY A 30 0.55 1.04 -10.66
N ASP A 31 0.22 0.89 -11.94
CA ASP A 31 -0.45 -0.30 -12.48
C ASP A 31 0.37 -1.59 -12.27
N ASP A 32 1.68 -1.46 -12.16
CA ASP A 32 2.66 -2.53 -11.90
C ASP A 32 2.95 -2.73 -10.39
N ALA A 33 2.18 -2.09 -9.51
CA ALA A 33 2.35 -2.24 -8.06
C ALA A 33 2.18 -3.71 -7.65
N LEU A 34 3.13 -4.17 -6.83
CA LEU A 34 3.17 -5.55 -6.35
C LEU A 34 2.08 -5.75 -5.29
N PRO A 35 1.44 -6.93 -5.23
CA PRO A 35 0.50 -7.25 -4.16
C PRO A 35 1.13 -7.05 -2.77
N GLY A 36 0.31 -6.58 -1.83
CA GLY A 36 0.68 -6.38 -0.44
C GLY A 36 0.41 -7.62 0.39
N ASP A 37 1.39 -8.01 1.21
CA ASP A 37 1.22 -9.03 2.25
C ASP A 37 0.50 -8.48 3.49
N LEU A 38 0.52 -7.15 3.66
CA LEU A 38 -0.21 -6.44 4.70
C LEU A 38 -0.66 -5.06 4.18
N ILE A 39 -1.94 -4.76 4.35
CA ILE A 39 -2.51 -3.43 4.05
C ILE A 39 -3.03 -2.82 5.34
N LEU A 40 -2.40 -1.72 5.77
CA LEU A 40 -2.77 -0.98 6.96
C LEU A 40 -3.57 0.27 6.56
N ILE A 41 -4.79 0.36 7.08
CA ILE A 41 -5.64 1.55 6.93
C ILE A 41 -5.70 2.26 8.27
N THR A 42 -5.30 3.52 8.31
CA THR A 42 -5.32 4.32 9.55
C THR A 42 -6.74 4.69 9.96
N HIS A 43 -7.57 5.13 9.01
CA HIS A 43 -8.99 5.44 9.20
C HIS A 43 -9.74 5.54 7.86
N ALA A 44 -11.07 5.55 7.92
CA ALA A 44 -11.95 5.46 6.74
C ALA A 44 -12.34 6.82 6.13
N HIS A 45 -11.38 7.73 5.96
CA HIS A 45 -11.57 8.89 5.09
C HIS A 45 -11.12 8.59 3.67
N GLU A 46 -11.70 9.28 2.68
CA GLU A 46 -11.43 8.99 1.27
C GLU A 46 -9.95 9.12 0.90
N ASP A 47 -9.18 10.02 1.52
CA ASP A 47 -7.75 10.16 1.25
C ASP A 47 -6.85 9.08 1.89
N HIS A 48 -7.44 8.16 2.68
CA HIS A 48 -6.75 7.04 3.34
C HIS A 48 -7.31 5.67 2.96
N PHE A 49 -8.61 5.60 2.66
CA PHE A 49 -9.35 4.39 2.35
C PHE A 49 -9.83 4.43 0.90
N GLN A 50 -9.08 3.76 0.03
CA GLN A 50 -9.35 3.66 -1.41
C GLN A 50 -9.71 2.20 -1.74
N PRO A 51 -11.01 1.80 -1.75
CA PRO A 51 -11.41 0.41 -1.93
C PRO A 51 -10.85 -0.25 -3.19
N ASP A 52 -10.81 0.48 -4.31
CA ASP A 52 -10.31 -0.04 -5.59
C ASP A 52 -8.80 -0.33 -5.54
N GLU A 53 -8.02 0.50 -4.84
CA GLU A 53 -6.60 0.23 -4.60
C GLU A 53 -6.40 -0.98 -3.69
N ILE A 54 -7.20 -1.09 -2.63
CA ILE A 54 -7.13 -2.21 -1.69
C ILE A 54 -7.45 -3.53 -2.42
N GLU A 55 -8.49 -3.56 -3.25
CA GLU A 55 -8.84 -4.76 -4.02
C GLU A 55 -7.76 -5.14 -5.03
N ARG A 56 -7.13 -4.16 -5.69
CA ARG A 56 -6.06 -4.42 -6.65
C ARG A 56 -4.78 -4.92 -5.99
N LEU A 57 -4.47 -4.43 -4.79
CA LEU A 57 -3.23 -4.73 -4.08
C LEU A 57 -3.32 -5.96 -3.19
N ARG A 58 -4.51 -6.43 -2.81
CA ARG A 58 -4.65 -7.64 -1.99
C ARG A 58 -4.44 -8.91 -2.80
N HIS A 59 -4.10 -9.98 -2.11
CA HIS A 59 -4.06 -11.35 -2.61
C HIS A 59 -4.65 -12.31 -1.56
N GLU A 60 -4.63 -13.61 -1.85
CA GLU A 60 -5.09 -14.61 -0.88
C GLU A 60 -4.16 -14.62 0.35
N GLY A 61 -4.66 -14.10 1.47
CA GLY A 61 -3.92 -14.07 2.73
C GLY A 61 -3.38 -12.69 3.14
N THR A 62 -3.71 -11.63 2.39
CA THR A 62 -3.52 -10.23 2.82
C THR A 62 -4.40 -9.85 4.00
#